data_AF-A7M6Z9-F1
#
_entry.id   AF-A7M6Z9-F1
#
_cell.length_a   1.000
_cell.length_b   1.000
_cell.length_c   1.000
_cell.angle_alpha   90.00
_cell.angle_beta   90.00
_cell.angle_gamma   90.00
#
_symmetry.space_group_name_H-M   'P 1'
#
loop_
_entity.id
_entity.type
_entity.pdbx_description
1 polymer ?
#
loop_
_entity_poly.entity_id
_entity_poly.type
_entity_poly.pdbx_seq_one_letter_code
_entity_poly.pdbx_strand_id
1 'polypeptide(L)'
;MPLFLTNITLFLYFLISLFLLLLSVVSIICKSKKLDFIVFLIIGIMMVCFYGLRFPGNSDTRMYLQGFDSLSSLDSFMWSSGFYVLMKSIKIINNSHDAYIFLSSLYFVLAFMLVGILYCKDRYYKSLFLLTCFYSWSVLDLAVNTYRQGIAIPFIILGVYFLNSKKNILAVVAISIALTIHWGSSVIVALYFIAIYLSKHLRLLKIVTFFTLMLFTLSFFINFEFAGSLSKSSLISSLQVLFVGVDLTSKIDAYLGGGVVGARFYDMPSLQRLYFSGEIYIAILIFSFFFLTRKAKDPIITSGNFVMIYSFFTIVAFYGVVLISMTWFIRNFYWAVPITPVLYVLILQYYEKENVKKHHFLLLLFVIFQIAFSIETFWRAPLIDLVYPY
;
A
#
# COMPACT_ATOMS: atom_id res chain seq x y z
N MET A 1 3.59 12.21 -21.24
CA MET A 1 2.78 13.40 -20.89
C MET A 1 1.72 12.96 -19.87
N PRO A 2 1.34 13.78 -18.88
CA PRO A 2 0.22 13.42 -17.99
C PRO A 2 -1.09 13.20 -18.78
N LEU A 3 -1.78 12.10 -18.48
CA LEU A 3 -2.97 11.65 -19.21
C LEU A 3 -4.20 12.54 -18.97
N PHE A 4 -4.22 13.30 -17.88
CA PHE A 4 -5.26 14.31 -17.66
C PHE A 4 -5.22 15.47 -18.66
N LEU A 5 -4.13 15.64 -19.43
CA LEU A 5 -4.07 16.65 -20.49
C LEU A 5 -4.73 16.18 -21.79
N THR A 6 -5.00 14.88 -21.92
CA THR A 6 -5.55 14.27 -23.14
C THR A 6 -6.96 13.73 -22.95
N ASN A 7 -7.43 13.58 -21.71
CA ASN A 7 -8.73 13.01 -21.38
C ASN A 7 -9.50 13.97 -20.45
N ILE A 8 -10.68 14.41 -20.88
CA ILE A 8 -11.50 15.39 -20.15
C ILE A 8 -12.00 14.87 -18.79
N THR A 9 -12.30 13.57 -18.71
CA THR A 9 -12.74 12.92 -17.48
C THR A 9 -11.61 12.90 -16.45
N LEU A 10 -10.40 12.54 -16.89
CA LEU A 10 -9.21 12.58 -16.05
C LEU A 10 -8.84 14.00 -15.63
N PHE A 11 -9.00 14.98 -16.53
CA PHE A 11 -8.83 16.39 -16.20
C PHE A 11 -9.77 16.84 -15.08
N LEU A 12 -11.04 16.45 -15.15
CA LEU A 12 -12.02 16.76 -14.11
C LEU A 12 -11.63 16.13 -12.77
N TYR A 13 -11.25 14.85 -12.74
CA TYR A 13 -10.79 14.20 -11.52
C TYR A 13 -9.55 14.85 -10.93
N PHE A 14 -8.61 15.29 -11.77
CA PHE A 14 -7.42 16.02 -11.34
C PHE A 14 -7.78 17.37 -10.70
N LEU A 15 -8.68 18.14 -11.30
CA LEU A 15 -9.15 19.41 -10.72
C LEU A 15 -9.90 19.19 -9.39
N ILE A 16 -10.77 18.18 -9.33
CA ILE A 16 -11.48 17.82 -8.09
C ILE A 16 -10.49 17.41 -7.01
N SER A 17 -9.49 16.57 -7.32
CA SER A 17 -8.51 16.11 -6.32
C SER A 17 -7.64 17.25 -5.81
N LEU A 18 -7.28 18.22 -6.65
CA LEU A 18 -6.55 19.44 -6.24
C LEU A 18 -7.41 20.32 -5.33
N PHE A 19 -8.68 20.53 -5.67
CA PHE A 19 -9.61 21.30 -4.84
C PHE A 19 -9.82 20.63 -3.47
N LEU A 20 -10.02 19.31 -3.43
CA LEU A 20 -10.16 18.57 -2.19
C LEU A 20 -8.88 18.57 -1.35
N LEU A 21 -7.70 18.57 -1.99
CA LEU A 21 -6.42 18.72 -1.31
C LEU A 21 -6.29 20.10 -0.64
N LEU A 22 -6.70 21.16 -1.34
CA LEU A 22 -6.77 22.49 -0.75
C LEU A 22 -7.71 22.52 0.46
N LEU A 23 -8.92 21.97 0.34
CA LEU A 23 -9.87 21.90 1.47
C LEU A 23 -9.32 21.07 2.63
N SER A 24 -8.60 19.99 2.34
CA SER A 24 -7.90 19.19 3.35
C SER A 24 -6.87 20.02 4.12
N VAL A 25 -6.06 20.82 3.43
CA VAL A 25 -5.09 21.73 4.06
C VAL A 25 -5.79 22.80 4.89
N VAL A 26 -6.85 23.41 4.38
CA VAL A 26 -7.68 24.38 5.12
C VAL A 26 -8.23 23.76 6.40
N SER A 27 -8.72 22.52 6.33
CA SER A 27 -9.22 21.81 7.52
C SER A 27 -8.15 21.62 8.60
N ILE A 28 -6.88 21.38 8.20
CA ILE A 28 -5.74 21.25 9.10
C ILE A 28 -5.37 22.59 9.73
N ILE A 29 -5.23 23.64 8.91
CA ILE A 29 -4.84 24.98 9.38
C ILE A 29 -5.91 25.56 10.32
N CYS A 30 -7.20 25.40 9.96
CA CYS A 30 -8.32 25.82 10.80
C CYS A 30 -8.63 24.85 11.95
N LYS A 31 -7.92 23.71 12.04
CA LYS A 31 -8.13 22.65 13.04
C LYS A 31 -9.58 22.14 13.11
N SER A 32 -10.27 22.16 11.97
CA SER A 32 -11.70 21.85 11.88
C SER A 32 -11.93 20.37 11.59
N LYS A 33 -12.25 19.61 12.64
CA LYS A 33 -12.58 18.17 12.53
C LYS A 33 -13.84 17.91 11.68
N LYS A 34 -14.80 18.84 11.72
CA LYS A 34 -16.03 18.76 10.94
C LYS A 34 -15.74 18.93 9.45
N LEU A 35 -14.93 19.93 9.09
CA LEU A 35 -14.52 20.15 7.71
C LEU A 35 -13.69 18.97 7.19
N ASP A 36 -12.68 18.50 7.95
CA ASP A 36 -11.88 17.32 7.61
C ASP A 36 -12.75 16.09 7.33
N PHE A 37 -13.75 15.85 8.18
CA PHE A 37 -14.66 14.71 8.00
C PHE A 37 -15.54 14.84 6.75
N ILE A 38 -16.11 16.03 6.48
CA ILE A 38 -16.90 16.26 5.27
C ILE A 38 -16.03 16.06 4.02
N VAL A 39 -14.84 16.67 3.99
CA VAL A 39 -13.90 16.55 2.87
C VAL A 39 -13.47 15.09 2.69
N PHE A 40 -13.22 14.37 3.77
CA PHE A 40 -12.90 12.94 3.76
C PHE A 40 -14.01 12.09 3.12
N LEU A 41 -15.29 12.35 3.42
CA LEU A 41 -16.40 11.66 2.78
C LEU A 41 -16.46 11.97 1.27
N ILE A 42 -16.25 13.23 0.88
CA ILE A 42 -16.27 13.64 -0.53
C ILE A 42 -15.10 13.00 -1.31
N ILE A 43 -13.91 12.92 -0.70
CA ILE A 43 -12.77 12.18 -1.28
C ILE A 43 -13.12 10.70 -1.44
N GLY A 44 -13.78 10.08 -0.45
CA GLY A 44 -14.25 8.70 -0.55
C GLY A 44 -15.18 8.50 -1.75
N ILE A 45 -16.16 9.38 -1.94
CA ILE A 45 -17.06 9.35 -3.10
C ILE A 45 -16.27 9.51 -4.41
N MET A 46 -15.36 10.48 -4.47
CA MET A 46 -14.50 10.70 -5.63
C MET A 46 -13.70 9.44 -5.98
N MET A 47 -13.09 8.78 -4.99
CA MET A 47 -12.32 7.55 -5.19
C MET A 47 -13.20 6.39 -5.65
N VAL A 48 -14.39 6.22 -5.08
CA VAL A 48 -15.35 5.17 -5.52
C VAL A 48 -15.73 5.41 -6.98
N CYS A 49 -16.06 6.64 -7.36
CA CYS A 49 -16.38 6.95 -8.75
C CYS A 49 -15.16 6.75 -9.66
N PHE A 50 -13.98 7.21 -9.26
CA PHE A 50 -12.76 7.10 -10.06
C PHE A 50 -12.31 5.65 -10.28
N TYR A 51 -12.44 4.76 -9.29
CA TYR A 51 -12.10 3.35 -9.47
C TYR A 51 -13.26 2.52 -10.02
N GLY A 52 -14.50 2.95 -9.77
CA GLY A 52 -15.72 2.19 -10.02
C GLY A 52 -16.44 2.50 -11.32
N LEU A 53 -16.20 3.65 -11.96
CA LEU A 53 -16.78 4.04 -13.25
C LEU A 53 -15.82 3.84 -14.43
N ARG A 54 -14.78 3.05 -14.21
CA ARG A 54 -13.71 2.80 -15.17
C ARG A 54 -14.04 1.64 -16.11
N PHE A 55 -13.32 1.54 -17.23
CA PHE A 55 -13.39 0.37 -18.11
C PHE A 55 -12.71 -0.89 -17.50
N PRO A 56 -13.18 -2.11 -17.84
CA PRO A 56 -12.58 -3.39 -17.43
C PRO A 56 -11.27 -3.74 -18.19
N GLY A 57 -10.33 -2.79 -18.27
CA GLY A 57 -9.17 -2.88 -19.17
C GLY A 57 -8.03 -3.82 -18.77
N ASN A 58 -7.84 -4.09 -17.47
CA ASN A 58 -6.58 -4.66 -16.95
C ASN A 58 -6.54 -6.21 -16.92
N SER A 59 -5.33 -6.78 -17.02
CA SER A 59 -5.11 -8.24 -17.10
C SER A 59 -5.70 -9.01 -15.92
N ASP A 60 -5.40 -8.59 -14.69
CA ASP A 60 -5.87 -9.29 -13.49
C ASP A 60 -7.38 -9.04 -13.28
N THR A 61 -7.89 -7.86 -13.66
CA THR A 61 -9.34 -7.59 -13.65
C THR A 61 -10.08 -8.55 -14.57
N ARG A 62 -9.59 -8.80 -15.79
CA ARG A 62 -10.23 -9.75 -16.72
C ARG A 62 -10.27 -11.16 -16.14
N MET A 63 -9.18 -11.59 -15.51
CA MET A 63 -9.13 -12.88 -14.80
C MET A 63 -10.16 -12.94 -13.66
N TYR A 64 -10.28 -11.87 -12.86
CA TYR A 64 -11.29 -11.81 -11.80
C TYR A 64 -12.73 -11.80 -12.34
N LEU A 65 -13.00 -11.14 -13.45
CA LEU A 65 -14.31 -11.14 -14.10
C LEU A 65 -14.67 -12.55 -14.62
N GLN A 66 -13.73 -13.26 -15.23
CA GLN A 66 -13.92 -14.68 -15.61
C GLN A 66 -14.24 -15.57 -14.40
N GLY A 67 -13.54 -15.35 -13.28
CA GLY A 67 -13.82 -16.03 -12.02
C GLY A 67 -15.19 -15.65 -11.42
N PHE A 68 -15.62 -14.41 -11.60
CA PHE A 68 -16.93 -13.92 -11.17
C PHE A 68 -18.07 -14.55 -12.00
N ASP A 69 -17.90 -14.64 -13.32
CA ASP A 69 -18.88 -15.27 -14.22
C ASP A 69 -19.07 -16.76 -13.87
N SER A 70 -17.95 -17.47 -13.70
CA SER A 70 -17.90 -18.90 -13.37
C SER A 70 -18.13 -19.24 -11.89
N LEU A 71 -18.42 -18.24 -11.04
CA LEU A 71 -18.60 -18.42 -9.60
C LEU A 71 -19.79 -19.36 -9.31
N SER A 72 -19.49 -20.59 -8.87
CA SER A 72 -20.48 -21.65 -8.60
C SER A 72 -20.38 -22.17 -7.15
N SER A 73 -19.25 -22.76 -6.77
CA SER A 73 -18.98 -23.30 -5.43
C SER A 73 -17.63 -22.82 -4.88
N LEU A 74 -17.45 -22.93 -3.57
CA LEU A 74 -16.16 -22.63 -2.93
C LEU A 74 -15.08 -23.64 -3.32
N ASP A 75 -15.45 -24.92 -3.45
CA ASP A 75 -14.51 -26.01 -3.74
C ASP A 75 -13.88 -25.88 -5.13
N SER A 76 -14.60 -25.27 -6.08
CA SER A 76 -14.14 -25.01 -7.45
C SER A 76 -13.48 -23.64 -7.62
N PHE A 77 -13.32 -22.85 -6.55
CA PHE A 77 -12.81 -21.48 -6.64
C PHE A 77 -11.27 -21.43 -6.61
N MET A 78 -10.68 -20.72 -7.57
CA MET A 78 -9.22 -20.68 -7.77
C MET A 78 -8.43 -19.86 -6.73
N TRP A 79 -9.13 -19.14 -5.84
CA TRP A 79 -8.51 -18.26 -4.86
C TRP A 79 -9.02 -18.56 -3.44
N SER A 80 -8.73 -17.68 -2.49
CA SER A 80 -9.03 -17.88 -1.08
C SER A 80 -10.51 -17.65 -0.74
N SER A 81 -11.00 -18.29 0.33
CA SER A 81 -12.42 -18.29 0.73
C SER A 81 -13.02 -16.91 1.03
N GLY A 82 -12.25 -16.00 1.62
CA GLY A 82 -12.67 -14.62 1.84
C GLY A 82 -12.90 -13.86 0.52
N PHE A 83 -12.09 -14.15 -0.50
CA PHE A 83 -12.29 -13.57 -1.83
C PHE A 83 -13.52 -14.16 -2.54
N TYR A 84 -13.81 -15.45 -2.33
CA TYR A 84 -15.06 -16.08 -2.78
C TYR A 84 -16.28 -15.39 -2.16
N VAL A 85 -16.29 -15.20 -0.83
CA VAL A 85 -17.39 -14.53 -0.12
C VAL A 85 -17.57 -13.10 -0.63
N LEU A 86 -16.48 -12.37 -0.87
CA LEU A 86 -16.53 -11.02 -1.44
C LEU A 86 -17.19 -11.02 -2.83
N MET A 87 -16.72 -11.86 -3.75
CA MET A 87 -17.31 -11.99 -5.10
C MET A 87 -18.78 -12.41 -5.04
N LYS A 88 -19.11 -13.38 -4.18
CA LYS A 88 -20.49 -13.85 -4.00
C LYS A 88 -21.40 -12.74 -3.48
N SER A 89 -20.93 -11.91 -2.55
CA SER A 89 -21.71 -10.78 -2.02
C SER A 89 -22.06 -9.77 -3.12
N ILE A 90 -21.12 -9.50 -4.03
CA ILE A 90 -21.33 -8.65 -5.20
C ILE A 90 -22.36 -9.30 -6.14
N LYS A 91 -22.16 -10.58 -6.47
CA LYS A 91 -23.01 -11.33 -7.41
C LYS A 91 -24.47 -11.40 -6.96
N ILE A 92 -24.71 -11.47 -5.65
CA ILE A 92 -26.05 -11.43 -5.04
C ILE A 92 -26.73 -10.06 -5.27
N ILE A 93 -25.97 -8.97 -5.22
CA ILE A 93 -26.51 -7.62 -5.44
C ILE A 93 -26.78 -7.41 -6.94
N ASN A 94 -25.79 -7.71 -7.79
CA ASN A 94 -25.90 -7.60 -9.24
C ASN A 94 -24.80 -8.44 -9.91
N ASN A 95 -25.18 -9.19 -10.95
CA ASN A 95 -24.31 -10.10 -11.69
C ASN A 95 -23.64 -9.47 -12.93
N SER A 96 -23.71 -8.16 -13.13
CA SER A 96 -23.02 -7.49 -14.25
C SER A 96 -21.55 -7.20 -13.93
N HIS A 97 -20.71 -7.11 -14.97
CA HIS A 97 -19.30 -6.72 -14.84
C HIS A 97 -19.15 -5.29 -14.31
N ASP A 98 -20.01 -4.38 -14.75
CA ASP A 98 -20.02 -2.99 -14.26
C ASP A 98 -20.30 -2.93 -12.75
N ALA A 99 -21.26 -3.73 -12.29
CA ALA A 99 -21.55 -3.83 -10.86
C ALA A 99 -20.39 -4.43 -10.08
N TYR A 100 -19.70 -5.43 -10.65
CA TYR A 100 -18.48 -5.96 -10.05
C TYR A 100 -17.41 -4.88 -9.89
N ILE A 101 -17.12 -4.09 -10.93
CA ILE A 101 -16.12 -3.02 -10.88
C ILE A 101 -16.51 -1.95 -9.85
N PHE A 102 -17.77 -1.53 -9.85
CA PHE A 102 -18.24 -0.50 -8.94
C PHE A 102 -18.23 -0.95 -7.48
N LEU A 103 -18.82 -2.12 -7.18
CA LEU A 103 -18.92 -2.63 -5.81
C LEU A 103 -17.56 -3.08 -5.25
N SER A 104 -16.69 -3.64 -6.08
CA SER A 104 -15.32 -3.95 -5.65
C SER A 104 -14.56 -2.69 -5.24
N SER A 105 -14.67 -1.62 -6.03
CA SER A 105 -14.11 -0.31 -5.73
C SER A 105 -14.71 0.31 -4.46
N LEU A 106 -16.03 0.18 -4.27
CA LEU A 106 -16.71 0.60 -3.06
C LEU A 106 -16.14 -0.10 -1.82
N TYR A 107 -16.04 -1.44 -1.83
CA TYR A 107 -15.47 -2.18 -0.70
C TYR A 107 -14.02 -1.78 -0.40
N PHE A 108 -13.21 -1.59 -1.45
CA PHE A 108 -11.83 -1.16 -1.31
C PHE A 108 -11.70 0.22 -0.64
N VAL A 109 -12.45 1.21 -1.14
CA VAL A 109 -12.41 2.56 -0.59
C VAL A 109 -12.96 2.58 0.83
N LEU A 110 -14.06 1.87 1.12
CA LEU A 110 -14.61 1.77 2.47
C LEU A 110 -13.60 1.17 3.47
N ALA A 111 -12.84 0.15 3.05
CA ALA A 111 -11.81 -0.45 3.89
C ALA A 111 -10.68 0.56 4.22
N PHE A 112 -10.23 1.34 3.23
CA PHE A 112 -9.26 2.43 3.47
C PHE A 112 -9.83 3.57 4.30
N MET A 113 -11.11 3.90 4.12
CA MET A 113 -11.79 4.90 4.95
C MET A 113 -11.83 4.45 6.42
N LEU A 114 -12.09 3.16 6.68
CA LEU A 114 -12.04 2.61 8.04
C LEU A 114 -10.65 2.77 8.67
N VAL A 115 -9.58 2.52 7.91
CA VAL A 115 -8.20 2.78 8.34
C VAL A 115 -8.02 4.26 8.72
N GLY A 116 -8.42 5.17 7.84
CA GLY A 116 -8.33 6.62 8.07
C GLY A 116 -9.09 7.09 9.31
N ILE A 117 -10.32 6.59 9.52
CA ILE A 117 -11.14 6.89 10.69
C ILE A 117 -10.44 6.47 11.99
N LEU A 118 -9.86 5.27 12.03
CA LEU A 118 -9.24 4.73 13.24
C LEU A 118 -7.89 5.37 13.55
N TYR A 119 -7.00 5.50 12.55
CA TYR A 119 -5.67 6.09 12.75
C TYR A 119 -5.72 7.60 12.97
N CYS A 120 -6.66 8.29 12.34
CA CYS A 120 -6.88 9.73 12.50
C CYS A 120 -8.09 10.04 13.39
N LYS A 121 -8.44 9.13 14.31
CA LYS A 121 -9.55 9.30 15.25
C LYS A 121 -9.35 10.58 16.05
N ASP A 122 -10.43 11.38 16.13
CA ASP A 122 -10.47 12.68 16.83
C ASP A 122 -9.49 13.75 16.32
N ARG A 123 -8.96 13.58 15.10
CA ARG A 123 -7.99 14.48 14.45
C ARG A 123 -8.53 15.01 13.11
N TYR A 124 -7.93 16.08 12.60
CA TYR A 124 -8.26 16.73 11.32
C TYR A 124 -7.27 16.35 10.20
N TYR A 125 -6.98 15.06 10.06
CA TYR A 125 -6.02 14.54 9.07
C TYR A 125 -6.60 13.41 8.21
N LYS A 126 -7.90 13.11 8.33
CA LYS A 126 -8.53 11.99 7.61
C LYS A 126 -8.55 12.25 6.12
N SER A 127 -8.88 13.48 5.71
CA SER A 127 -8.92 13.87 4.30
C SER A 127 -7.53 13.81 3.69
N LEU A 128 -6.49 14.26 4.41
CA LEU A 128 -5.11 14.23 3.92
C LEU A 128 -4.61 12.79 3.78
N PHE A 129 -4.92 11.93 4.75
CA PHE A 129 -4.61 10.50 4.69
C PHE A 129 -5.21 9.87 3.42
N LEU A 130 -6.50 10.08 3.18
CA LEU A 130 -7.19 9.44 2.07
C LEU A 130 -6.76 9.99 0.71
N LEU A 131 -6.50 11.29 0.60
CA LEU A 131 -5.92 11.88 -0.62
C LEU A 131 -4.50 11.39 -0.91
N THR A 132 -3.70 11.17 0.13
CA THR A 132 -2.37 10.58 -0.04
C THR A 132 -2.49 9.15 -0.58
N CYS A 133 -3.47 8.37 -0.13
CA CYS A 133 -3.78 7.08 -0.73
C CYS A 133 -4.20 7.22 -2.20
N PHE A 134 -5.05 8.20 -2.53
CA PHE A 134 -5.49 8.42 -3.91
C PHE A 134 -4.32 8.76 -4.86
N TYR A 135 -3.40 9.64 -4.45
CA TYR A 135 -2.24 10.02 -5.27
C TYR A 135 -1.16 8.93 -5.40
N SER A 136 -1.32 7.80 -4.71
CA SER A 136 -0.43 6.65 -4.83
C SER A 136 -0.74 5.83 -6.08
N TRP A 137 0.25 5.73 -6.97
CA TRP A 137 0.13 4.85 -8.14
C TRP A 137 0.08 3.36 -7.72
N SER A 138 0.70 2.98 -6.59
CA SER A 138 0.58 1.63 -6.05
C SER A 138 -0.84 1.34 -5.57
N VAL A 139 -1.49 2.29 -4.90
CA VAL A 139 -2.90 2.17 -4.48
C VAL A 139 -3.83 2.12 -5.69
N LEU A 140 -3.52 2.86 -6.77
CA LEU A 140 -4.21 2.70 -8.05
C LEU A 140 -4.13 1.26 -8.55
N ASP A 141 -2.93 0.68 -8.69
CA ASP A 141 -2.79 -0.71 -9.18
C ASP A 141 -3.53 -1.71 -8.27
N LEU A 142 -3.47 -1.51 -6.95
CA LEU A 142 -4.23 -2.30 -5.97
C LEU A 142 -5.75 -2.17 -6.14
N ALA A 143 -6.26 -1.02 -6.55
CA ALA A 143 -7.68 -0.80 -6.75
C ALA A 143 -8.17 -1.37 -8.09
N VAL A 144 -7.39 -1.19 -9.17
CA VAL A 144 -7.85 -1.45 -10.54
C VAL A 144 -7.29 -2.72 -11.18
N ASN A 145 -6.33 -3.38 -10.56
CA ASN A 145 -5.64 -4.53 -11.15
C ASN A 145 -5.41 -5.62 -10.10
N THR A 146 -4.58 -5.38 -9.08
CA THR A 146 -4.23 -6.36 -8.04
C THR A 146 -5.23 -6.38 -6.86
N TYR A 147 -6.53 -6.32 -7.19
CA TYR A 147 -7.66 -6.12 -6.27
C TYR A 147 -7.66 -7.04 -5.04
N ARG A 148 -7.38 -8.33 -5.22
CA ARG A 148 -7.32 -9.29 -4.11
C ARG A 148 -6.30 -8.89 -3.04
N GLN A 149 -5.14 -8.40 -3.45
CA GLN A 149 -4.14 -7.87 -2.52
C GLN A 149 -4.60 -6.52 -1.97
N GLY A 150 -5.20 -5.68 -2.82
CA GLY A 150 -5.72 -4.37 -2.47
C GLY A 150 -6.70 -4.38 -1.32
N ILE A 151 -7.67 -5.29 -1.32
CA ILE A 151 -8.66 -5.39 -0.25
C ILE A 151 -8.07 -6.00 1.03
N ALA A 152 -7.04 -6.85 0.95
CA ALA A 152 -6.41 -7.48 2.12
C ALA A 152 -5.54 -6.50 2.92
N ILE A 153 -4.88 -5.55 2.25
CA ILE A 153 -3.94 -4.60 2.87
C ILE A 153 -4.59 -3.74 3.98
N PRO A 154 -5.75 -3.08 3.78
CA PRO A 154 -6.43 -2.33 4.82
C PRO A 154 -6.66 -3.16 6.09
N PHE A 155 -7.04 -4.42 5.96
CA PHE A 155 -7.27 -5.30 7.12
C PHE A 155 -5.97 -5.66 7.86
N ILE A 156 -4.85 -5.80 7.18
CA ILE A 156 -3.54 -5.92 7.85
C ILE A 156 -3.21 -4.64 8.63
N ILE A 157 -3.41 -3.48 8.01
CA ILE A 157 -3.16 -2.17 8.66
C ILE A 157 -4.09 -2.00 9.88
N LEU A 158 -5.35 -2.44 9.80
CA LEU A 158 -6.26 -2.48 10.94
C LEU A 158 -5.81 -3.46 12.02
N GLY A 159 -5.28 -4.63 11.64
CA GLY A 159 -4.69 -5.59 12.58
C GLY A 159 -3.56 -4.96 13.39
N VAL A 160 -2.63 -4.27 12.70
CA VAL A 160 -1.52 -3.50 13.29
C VAL A 160 -2.06 -2.46 14.28
N TYR A 161 -3.08 -1.68 13.89
CA TYR A 161 -3.73 -0.69 14.75
C TYR A 161 -4.30 -1.30 16.03
N PHE A 162 -5.05 -2.40 15.89
CA PHE A 162 -5.72 -3.02 17.02
C PHE A 162 -4.74 -3.66 18.00
N LEU A 163 -3.66 -4.29 17.53
CA LEU A 163 -2.62 -4.84 18.39
C LEU A 163 -1.90 -3.75 19.16
N ASN A 164 -1.56 -2.64 18.48
CA ASN A 164 -0.97 -1.48 19.15
C ASN A 164 -1.89 -0.88 20.22
N SER A 165 -3.20 -0.96 19.99
CA SER A 165 -4.24 -0.53 20.92
C SER A 165 -4.60 -1.60 21.97
N LYS A 166 -3.85 -2.72 22.04
CA LYS A 166 -4.10 -3.88 22.93
C LYS A 166 -5.47 -4.54 22.74
N LYS A 167 -6.10 -4.36 21.58
CA LYS A 167 -7.39 -4.95 21.20
C LYS A 167 -7.19 -6.26 20.42
N ASN A 168 -6.64 -7.26 21.09
CA ASN A 168 -6.16 -8.50 20.46
C ASN A 168 -7.26 -9.24 19.66
N ILE A 169 -8.50 -9.29 20.14
CA ILE A 169 -9.60 -9.97 19.44
C ILE A 169 -9.90 -9.30 18.10
N LEU A 170 -10.04 -7.97 18.08
CA LEU A 170 -10.29 -7.23 16.84
C LEU A 170 -9.12 -7.34 15.86
N ALA A 171 -7.90 -7.42 16.39
CA ALA A 171 -6.73 -7.66 15.56
C ALA A 171 -6.76 -9.04 14.89
N VAL A 172 -7.07 -10.10 15.65
CA VAL A 172 -7.21 -11.45 15.11
C VAL A 172 -8.28 -11.47 14.04
N VAL A 173 -9.45 -10.86 14.27
CA VAL A 173 -10.52 -10.76 13.27
C VAL A 173 -10.02 -10.07 11.99
N ALA A 174 -9.38 -8.90 12.10
CA ALA A 174 -8.88 -8.18 10.94
C ALA A 174 -7.81 -8.99 10.17
N ILE A 175 -6.86 -9.61 10.88
CA ILE A 175 -5.81 -10.43 10.28
C ILE A 175 -6.41 -11.67 9.60
N SER A 176 -7.38 -12.34 10.23
CA SER A 176 -8.09 -13.48 9.63
C SER A 176 -8.81 -13.10 8.34
N ILE A 177 -9.47 -11.93 8.30
CA ILE A 177 -10.07 -11.42 7.06
C ILE A 177 -9.00 -11.27 5.98
N ALA A 178 -7.87 -10.63 6.28
CA ALA A 178 -6.78 -10.47 5.30
C ALA A 178 -6.25 -11.82 4.76
N LEU A 179 -5.99 -12.78 5.66
CA LEU A 179 -5.50 -14.13 5.32
C LEU A 179 -6.48 -14.90 4.43
N THR A 180 -7.77 -14.82 4.74
CA THR A 180 -8.81 -15.48 3.94
C THR A 180 -9.03 -14.83 2.58
N ILE A 181 -8.60 -13.57 2.37
CA ILE A 181 -8.67 -12.92 1.06
C ILE A 181 -7.39 -13.14 0.25
N HIS A 182 -6.21 -12.99 0.87
CA HIS A 182 -4.93 -13.08 0.18
C HIS A 182 -3.91 -13.88 1.00
N TRP A 183 -3.53 -15.08 0.54
CA TRP A 183 -2.59 -15.96 1.25
C TRP A 183 -1.23 -15.32 1.54
N GLY A 184 -0.74 -14.41 0.68
CA GLY A 184 0.50 -13.65 0.90
C GLY A 184 0.49 -12.80 2.18
N SER A 185 -0.69 -12.54 2.76
CA SER A 185 -0.81 -11.89 4.08
C SER A 185 -0.13 -12.67 5.20
N SER A 186 0.04 -14.00 5.08
CA SER A 186 0.73 -14.82 6.08
C SER A 186 2.16 -14.36 6.34
N VAL A 187 2.90 -14.04 5.27
CA VAL A 187 4.28 -13.52 5.38
C VAL A 187 4.27 -12.18 6.10
N ILE A 188 3.32 -11.31 5.75
CA ILE A 188 3.22 -9.97 6.34
C ILE A 188 2.86 -10.03 7.83
N VAL A 189 2.03 -10.99 8.24
CA VAL A 189 1.73 -11.27 9.64
C VAL A 189 2.98 -11.77 10.38
N ALA A 190 3.79 -12.64 9.77
CA ALA A 190 5.06 -13.06 10.37
C ALA A 190 6.03 -11.87 10.54
N LEU A 191 6.16 -11.02 9.51
CA LEU A 191 6.95 -9.79 9.59
C LEU A 191 6.43 -8.83 10.66
N TYR A 192 5.13 -8.82 10.93
CA TYR A 192 4.56 -8.03 12.00
C TYR A 192 5.06 -8.45 13.39
N PHE A 193 5.18 -9.75 13.68
CA PHE A 193 5.76 -10.21 14.95
C PHE A 193 7.23 -9.78 15.08
N ILE A 194 7.99 -9.81 13.98
CA ILE A 194 9.36 -9.27 13.93
C ILE A 194 9.34 -7.76 14.21
N ALA A 195 8.38 -7.01 13.65
CA ALA A 195 8.22 -5.59 13.91
C ALA A 195 7.94 -5.28 15.39
N ILE A 196 7.15 -6.09 16.08
CA ILE A 196 6.94 -5.96 17.54
C ILE A 196 8.29 -6.09 18.26
N TYR A 197 9.07 -7.11 17.94
CA TYR A 197 10.39 -7.30 18.53
C TYR A 197 11.30 -6.07 18.25
N LEU A 198 11.42 -5.65 17.00
CA LEU A 198 12.22 -4.48 16.61
C LEU A 198 11.80 -3.19 17.31
N SER A 199 10.49 -2.99 17.51
CA SER A 199 9.95 -1.79 18.16
C SER A 199 10.39 -1.65 19.61
N LYS A 200 10.71 -2.76 20.28
CA LYS A 200 11.26 -2.81 21.65
C LYS A 200 12.78 -2.66 21.68
N HIS A 201 13.46 -2.90 20.56
CA HIS A 201 14.92 -2.89 20.45
C HIS A 201 15.39 -1.76 19.52
N LEU A 202 15.27 -0.51 19.96
CA LEU A 202 15.55 0.69 19.14
C LEU A 202 16.93 0.69 18.45
N ARG A 203 17.98 0.19 19.11
CA ARG A 203 19.31 0.08 18.48
C ARG A 203 19.30 -0.84 17.27
N LEU A 204 18.66 -2.01 17.40
CA LEU A 204 18.50 -2.97 16.32
C LEU A 204 17.62 -2.38 15.20
N LEU A 205 16.53 -1.69 15.54
CA LEU A 205 15.69 -1.01 14.56
C LEU A 205 16.49 0.06 13.76
N LYS A 206 17.37 0.83 14.41
CA LYS A 206 18.25 1.78 13.72
C LYS A 206 19.19 1.08 12.74
N ILE A 207 19.75 -0.06 13.13
CA ILE A 207 20.61 -0.88 12.27
C ILE A 207 19.82 -1.40 11.06
N VAL A 208 18.67 -2.03 11.29
CA VAL A 208 17.79 -2.55 10.22
C VAL A 208 17.35 -1.42 9.29
N THR A 209 17.02 -0.25 9.83
CA THR A 209 16.69 0.96 9.06
C THR A 209 17.82 1.35 8.11
N PHE A 210 19.04 1.47 8.65
CA PHE A 210 20.22 1.82 7.87
C PHE A 210 20.48 0.80 6.76
N PHE A 211 20.46 -0.50 7.10
CA PHE A 211 20.65 -1.57 6.12
C PHE A 211 19.57 -1.58 5.04
N THR A 212 18.30 -1.36 5.41
CA THR A 212 17.19 -1.32 4.45
C THR A 212 17.40 -0.19 3.44
N LEU A 213 17.70 1.02 3.92
CA LEU A 213 17.97 2.17 3.06
C LEU A 213 19.20 1.93 2.18
N MET A 214 20.30 1.47 2.77
CA MET A 214 21.55 1.20 2.05
C MET A 214 21.34 0.15 0.94
N LEU A 215 20.72 -0.99 1.26
CA LEU A 215 20.43 -2.02 0.28
C LEU A 215 19.50 -1.49 -0.82
N PHE A 216 18.45 -0.75 -0.46
CA PHE A 216 17.57 -0.20 -1.49
C PHE A 216 18.33 0.75 -2.42
N THR A 217 19.14 1.67 -1.88
CA THR A 217 19.97 2.56 -2.70
C THR A 217 20.94 1.78 -3.59
N LEU A 218 21.64 0.78 -3.05
CA LEU A 218 22.58 -0.05 -3.82
C LEU A 218 21.89 -0.88 -4.89
N SER A 219 20.65 -1.32 -4.67
CA SER A 219 19.91 -2.14 -5.62
C SER A 219 19.71 -1.44 -6.98
N PHE A 220 19.65 -0.10 -7.02
CA PHE A 220 19.55 0.62 -8.30
C PHE A 220 20.75 0.42 -9.22
N PHE A 221 21.92 0.07 -8.65
CA PHE A 221 23.18 -0.04 -9.35
C PHE A 221 23.71 -1.47 -9.40
N ILE A 222 23.40 -2.28 -8.38
CA ILE A 222 23.93 -3.63 -8.19
C ILE A 222 22.78 -4.64 -8.24
N ASN A 223 22.96 -5.68 -9.05
CA ASN A 223 22.01 -6.80 -9.08
C ASN A 223 22.12 -7.63 -7.80
N PHE A 224 21.03 -7.65 -7.03
CA PHE A 224 20.87 -8.47 -5.86
C PHE A 224 20.11 -9.76 -6.23
N GLU A 225 20.86 -10.82 -6.53
CA GLU A 225 20.30 -12.16 -6.74
C GLU A 225 19.97 -12.88 -5.43
N PHE A 226 19.62 -12.16 -4.35
CA PHE A 226 19.30 -12.77 -3.06
C PHE A 226 18.20 -13.83 -3.18
N ALA A 227 17.14 -13.53 -3.94
CA ALA A 227 16.03 -14.47 -4.15
C ALA A 227 16.47 -15.73 -4.92
N GLY A 228 17.35 -15.60 -5.93
CA GLY A 228 17.91 -16.73 -6.68
C GLY A 228 18.95 -17.54 -5.88
N SER A 229 19.69 -16.88 -5.00
CA SER A 229 20.61 -17.56 -4.08
C SER A 229 19.84 -18.29 -2.98
N LEU A 230 18.74 -17.73 -2.50
CA LEU A 230 17.84 -18.35 -1.52
C LEU A 230 17.16 -19.60 -2.10
N SER A 231 16.69 -19.54 -3.36
CA SER A 231 16.05 -20.68 -4.03
C SER A 231 16.98 -21.90 -4.15
N LYS A 232 18.27 -21.65 -4.34
CA LYS A 232 19.32 -22.67 -4.43
C LYS A 232 19.91 -23.08 -3.08
N SER A 233 19.47 -22.47 -1.97
CA SER A 233 20.03 -22.74 -0.66
C SER A 233 19.54 -24.06 -0.07
N SER A 234 20.39 -24.72 0.72
CA SER A 234 20.04 -25.94 1.46
C SER A 234 18.91 -25.75 2.49
N LEU A 235 18.61 -24.49 2.83
CA LEU A 235 17.52 -24.14 3.74
C LEU A 235 16.16 -24.37 3.09
N ILE A 236 16.01 -24.07 1.80
CA ILE A 236 14.74 -24.28 1.07
C ILE A 236 14.50 -25.76 0.80
N SER A 237 15.54 -26.52 0.45
CA SER A 237 15.42 -27.96 0.33
C SER A 237 15.07 -28.64 1.67
N SER A 238 15.52 -28.09 2.79
CA SER A 238 15.13 -28.55 4.13
C SER A 238 13.68 -28.19 4.48
N LEU A 239 13.19 -27.02 4.06
CA LEU A 239 11.80 -26.59 4.27
C LEU A 239 10.79 -27.35 3.39
N GLN A 240 11.22 -27.89 2.24
CA GLN A 240 10.39 -28.72 1.35
C GLN A 240 9.72 -29.90 2.09
N VAL A 241 10.37 -30.43 3.14
CA VAL A 241 9.85 -31.50 3.99
C VAL A 241 8.58 -31.09 4.75
N LEU A 242 8.43 -29.80 5.07
CA LEU A 242 7.27 -29.27 5.80
C LEU A 242 6.06 -28.99 4.89
N PHE A 243 6.27 -28.89 3.57
CA PHE A 243 5.24 -28.54 2.59
C PHE A 243 4.97 -29.69 1.61
N VAL A 244 4.58 -30.85 2.17
CA VAL A 244 4.26 -32.06 1.40
C VAL A 244 3.20 -31.74 0.34
N GLY A 245 3.51 -32.01 -0.93
CA GLY A 245 2.63 -31.76 -2.09
C GLY A 245 2.79 -30.40 -2.77
N VAL A 246 3.67 -29.51 -2.29
CA VAL A 246 3.98 -28.23 -2.94
C VAL A 246 5.45 -28.20 -3.32
N ASP A 247 5.77 -28.16 -4.61
CA ASP A 247 7.14 -27.94 -5.10
C ASP A 247 7.54 -26.47 -4.88
N LEU A 248 8.22 -26.19 -3.76
CA LEU A 248 8.64 -24.83 -3.40
C LEU A 248 9.66 -24.28 -4.40
N THR A 249 10.57 -25.12 -4.88
CA THR A 249 11.60 -24.73 -5.84
C THR A 249 10.95 -24.28 -7.14
N SER A 250 10.02 -25.08 -7.69
CA SER A 250 9.26 -24.72 -8.89
C SER A 250 8.44 -23.44 -8.72
N LYS A 251 7.83 -23.22 -7.55
CA LYS A 251 7.11 -21.97 -7.25
C LYS A 251 8.04 -20.77 -7.23
N ILE A 252 9.19 -20.88 -6.55
CA ILE A 252 10.17 -19.79 -6.47
C ILE A 252 10.77 -19.52 -7.84
N ASP A 253 11.09 -20.56 -8.62
CA ASP A 253 11.61 -20.44 -9.97
C ASP A 253 10.56 -19.86 -10.93
N ALA A 254 9.26 -20.08 -10.72
CA ALA A 254 8.22 -19.38 -11.47
C ALA A 254 8.18 -17.87 -11.18
N TYR A 255 8.49 -17.45 -9.94
CA TYR A 255 8.59 -16.03 -9.56
C TYR A 255 9.93 -15.40 -9.94
N LEU A 256 11.02 -16.17 -10.00
CA LEU A 256 12.33 -15.73 -10.47
C LEU A 256 12.46 -15.76 -11.98
N GLY A 257 11.77 -16.70 -12.62
CA GLY A 257 11.94 -17.14 -14.00
C GLY A 257 10.74 -16.85 -14.91
N GLY A 258 9.63 -16.33 -14.36
CA GLY A 258 8.42 -16.02 -15.14
C GLY A 258 8.78 -15.12 -16.32
N GLY A 259 8.81 -15.71 -17.52
CA GLY A 259 9.47 -15.22 -18.74
C GLY A 259 8.84 -13.99 -19.39
N VAL A 260 8.34 -13.05 -18.59
CA VAL A 260 7.85 -11.76 -19.05
C VAL A 260 9.04 -10.80 -19.03
N VAL A 261 9.66 -10.63 -20.20
CA VAL A 261 10.76 -9.69 -20.41
C VAL A 261 10.33 -8.28 -19.95
N GLY A 262 11.13 -7.65 -19.08
CA GLY A 262 10.85 -6.30 -18.59
C GLY A 262 9.97 -6.25 -17.34
N ALA A 263 9.54 -7.38 -16.77
CA ALA A 263 8.78 -7.43 -15.52
C ALA A 263 9.67 -7.57 -14.26
N ARG A 264 10.98 -7.78 -14.42
CA ARG A 264 11.96 -7.77 -13.33
C ARG A 264 12.56 -6.38 -13.16
N PHE A 265 12.95 -6.05 -11.92
CA PHE A 265 13.59 -4.77 -11.61
C PHE A 265 14.87 -4.54 -12.44
N TYR A 266 15.68 -5.59 -12.61
CA TYR A 266 16.98 -5.48 -13.26
C TYR A 266 16.92 -5.45 -14.79
N ASP A 267 15.80 -5.84 -15.38
CA ASP A 267 15.56 -5.70 -16.83
C ASP A 267 15.31 -4.23 -17.23
N MET A 268 14.91 -3.39 -16.26
CA MET A 268 14.55 -1.99 -16.48
C MET A 268 15.78 -1.07 -16.36
N PRO A 269 15.86 0.03 -17.15
CA PRO A 269 16.81 1.11 -16.91
C PRO A 269 16.60 1.80 -15.56
N SER A 270 17.62 2.49 -15.05
CA SER A 270 17.62 3.11 -13.71
C SER A 270 16.47 4.10 -13.46
N LEU A 271 16.10 4.91 -14.46
CA LEU A 271 14.97 5.84 -14.35
C LEU A 271 13.63 5.12 -14.24
N GLN A 272 13.46 4.00 -14.96
CA GLN A 272 12.24 3.20 -14.89
C GLN A 272 12.16 2.42 -13.57
N ARG A 273 13.31 1.93 -13.06
CA ARG A 273 13.40 1.41 -11.68
C ARG A 273 12.92 2.43 -10.67
N LEU A 274 13.38 3.69 -10.79
CA LEU A 274 12.99 4.77 -9.89
C LEU A 274 11.52 5.13 -10.05
N TYR A 275 10.96 5.10 -11.25
CA TYR A 275 9.53 5.30 -11.45
C TYR A 275 8.69 4.28 -10.67
N PHE A 276 9.01 2.99 -10.78
CA PHE A 276 8.23 1.91 -10.15
C PHE A 276 8.54 1.65 -8.66
N SER A 277 9.65 2.17 -8.14
CA SER A 277 10.03 1.98 -6.73
C SER A 277 10.20 3.29 -5.96
N GLY A 278 10.09 4.43 -6.63
CA GLY A 278 10.35 5.76 -6.07
C GLY A 278 9.42 6.11 -4.93
N GLU A 279 8.15 5.70 -5.02
CA GLU A 279 7.16 5.92 -3.95
C GLU A 279 7.65 5.38 -2.61
N ILE A 280 8.07 4.11 -2.60
CA ILE A 280 8.53 3.44 -1.38
C ILE A 280 9.94 3.90 -1.00
N TYR A 281 10.82 4.13 -1.99
CA TYR A 281 12.20 4.58 -1.76
C TYR A 281 12.23 5.96 -1.07
N ILE A 282 11.47 6.93 -1.60
CA ILE A 282 11.35 8.27 -1.04
C ILE A 282 10.76 8.21 0.37
N ALA A 283 9.71 7.40 0.59
CA ALA A 283 9.12 7.22 1.91
C ALA A 283 10.13 6.65 2.92
N ILE A 284 10.89 5.60 2.56
CA ILE A 284 11.95 5.05 3.41
C ILE A 284 13.00 6.10 3.70
N LEU A 285 13.46 6.87 2.71
CA LEU A 285 14.45 7.92 2.89
C LEU A 285 13.97 8.97 3.91
N ILE A 286 12.75 9.49 3.74
CA ILE A 286 12.17 10.51 4.64
C ILE A 286 11.99 9.96 6.05
N PHE A 287 11.39 8.78 6.20
CA PHE A 287 11.10 8.20 7.52
C PHE A 287 12.38 7.75 8.24
N SER A 288 13.37 7.24 7.51
CA SER A 288 14.68 6.88 8.06
C SER A 288 15.42 8.11 8.55
N PHE A 289 15.48 9.18 7.75
CA PHE A 289 16.07 10.44 8.20
C PHE A 289 15.35 10.97 9.45
N PHE A 290 14.01 10.99 9.43
CA PHE A 290 13.22 11.43 10.56
C PHE A 290 13.49 10.58 11.81
N PHE A 291 13.53 9.25 11.72
CA PHE A 291 13.73 8.36 12.87
C PHE A 291 15.18 8.39 13.39
N LEU A 292 16.18 8.33 12.51
CA LEU A 292 17.59 8.25 12.89
C LEU A 292 18.08 9.52 13.61
N THR A 293 17.53 10.68 13.24
CA THR A 293 17.85 11.98 13.86
C THR A 293 17.21 12.19 15.24
N ARG A 294 16.34 11.27 15.70
CA ARG A 294 15.65 11.39 16.99
C ARG A 294 16.43 10.74 18.13
N LYS A 295 16.38 11.43 19.28
CA LYS A 295 16.89 10.91 20.54
C LYS A 295 15.91 9.88 21.11
N ALA A 296 16.41 8.90 21.86
CA ALA A 296 15.57 7.85 22.46
C ALA A 296 14.50 8.39 23.44
N LYS A 297 14.74 9.57 24.02
CA LYS A 297 13.81 10.25 24.94
C LYS A 297 12.79 11.17 24.22
N ASP A 298 12.84 11.27 22.89
CA ASP A 298 11.93 12.12 22.13
C ASP A 298 10.47 11.62 22.28
N PRO A 299 9.48 12.51 22.51
CA PRO A 299 8.08 12.13 22.74
C PRO A 299 7.48 11.19 21.68
N ILE A 300 7.89 11.35 20.41
CA ILE A 300 7.36 10.49 19.34
C ILE A 300 7.88 9.05 19.47
N ILE A 301 9.10 8.89 19.98
CA ILE A 301 9.75 7.60 20.21
C ILE A 301 9.17 6.94 21.47
N THR A 302 9.00 7.69 22.55
CA THR A 302 8.52 7.16 23.83
C THR A 302 7.03 6.79 23.80
N SER A 303 6.23 7.41 22.93
CA SER A 303 4.81 7.06 22.76
C SER A 303 4.55 5.63 22.27
N GLY A 304 5.56 4.96 21.69
CA GLY A 304 5.48 3.59 21.18
C GLY A 304 4.70 3.43 19.86
N ASN A 305 3.65 4.21 19.64
CA ASN A 305 2.77 4.10 18.48
C ASN A 305 3.51 4.31 17.15
N PHE A 306 4.29 5.40 17.05
CA PHE A 306 5.09 5.67 15.84
C PHE A 306 6.14 4.59 15.63
N VAL A 307 6.86 4.19 16.68
CA VAL A 307 7.95 3.22 16.60
C VAL A 307 7.45 1.87 16.10
N MET A 308 6.29 1.40 16.57
CA MET A 308 5.73 0.13 16.11
C MET A 308 5.35 0.18 14.62
N ILE A 309 4.59 1.21 14.19
CA ILE A 309 4.17 1.37 12.79
C ILE A 309 5.39 1.54 11.88
N TYR A 310 6.38 2.32 12.31
CA TYR A 310 7.63 2.51 11.61
C TYR A 310 8.45 1.21 11.53
N SER A 311 8.53 0.43 12.62
CA SER A 311 9.19 -0.88 12.61
C SER A 311 8.54 -1.82 11.60
N PHE A 312 7.21 -1.82 11.55
CA PHE A 312 6.44 -2.62 10.61
C PHE A 312 6.68 -2.19 9.16
N PHE A 313 6.63 -0.88 8.90
CA PHE A 313 6.97 -0.32 7.59
C PHE A 313 8.39 -0.72 7.15
N THR A 314 9.39 -0.54 8.02
CA THR A 314 10.79 -0.82 7.71
C THR A 314 11.04 -2.30 7.42
N ILE A 315 10.46 -3.22 8.19
CA ILE A 315 10.69 -4.66 7.94
C ILE A 315 9.97 -5.16 6.68
N VAL A 316 8.79 -4.62 6.36
CA VAL A 316 8.08 -4.95 5.11
C VAL A 316 8.80 -4.35 3.91
N ALA A 317 9.33 -3.12 4.04
CA ALA A 317 10.21 -2.52 3.05
C ALA A 317 11.48 -3.36 2.83
N PHE A 318 12.14 -3.80 3.91
CA PHE A 318 13.31 -4.67 3.85
C PHE A 318 13.01 -5.97 3.10
N TYR A 319 11.88 -6.61 3.41
CA TYR A 319 11.39 -7.78 2.69
C TYR A 319 11.24 -7.51 1.18
N GLY A 320 10.65 -6.37 0.80
CA GLY A 320 10.52 -5.99 -0.61
C GLY A 320 11.87 -5.78 -1.31
N VAL A 321 12.85 -5.18 -0.63
CA VAL A 321 14.21 -4.98 -1.15
C VAL A 321 14.95 -6.31 -1.32
N VAL A 322 14.83 -7.24 -0.38
CA VAL A 322 15.46 -8.56 -0.48
C VAL A 322 14.92 -9.36 -1.68
N LEU A 323 13.65 -9.17 -2.01
CA LEU A 323 12.99 -9.86 -3.13
C LEU A 323 12.90 -9.01 -4.41
N ILE A 324 13.70 -7.94 -4.51
CA ILE A 324 13.58 -6.97 -5.60
C ILE A 324 13.94 -7.56 -6.98
N SER A 325 14.71 -8.65 -7.04
CA SER A 325 15.06 -9.36 -8.27
C SER A 325 13.92 -10.20 -8.86
N MET A 326 12.85 -10.46 -8.11
CA MET A 326 11.73 -11.29 -8.60
C MET A 326 10.93 -10.61 -9.71
N THR A 327 10.32 -11.41 -10.58
CA THR A 327 9.34 -10.92 -11.55
C THR A 327 8.15 -10.31 -10.78
N TRP A 328 7.68 -9.14 -11.23
CA TRP A 328 6.65 -8.35 -10.55
C TRP A 328 7.04 -7.87 -9.14
N PHE A 329 8.32 -7.59 -8.91
CA PHE A 329 8.89 -7.15 -7.63
C PHE A 329 8.08 -6.06 -6.91
N ILE A 330 7.43 -5.18 -7.67
CA ILE A 330 6.63 -4.05 -7.18
C ILE A 330 5.52 -4.54 -6.23
N ARG A 331 4.95 -5.72 -6.50
CA ARG A 331 3.89 -6.32 -5.68
C ARG A 331 4.34 -6.62 -4.26
N ASN A 332 5.65 -6.79 -4.02
CA ASN A 332 6.20 -6.95 -2.67
C ASN A 332 6.14 -5.64 -1.88
N PHE A 333 6.29 -4.48 -2.55
CA PHE A 333 6.23 -3.16 -1.92
C PHE A 333 4.80 -2.68 -1.62
N TYR A 334 3.80 -3.23 -2.29
CA TYR A 334 2.38 -2.88 -2.05
C TYR A 334 1.92 -3.09 -0.61
N TRP A 335 2.56 -3.99 0.14
CA TRP A 335 2.25 -4.17 1.56
C TRP A 335 2.75 -3.02 2.45
N ALA A 336 3.79 -2.30 2.01
CA ALA A 336 4.38 -1.19 2.77
C ALA A 336 3.80 0.17 2.38
N VAL A 337 3.51 0.38 1.09
CA VAL A 337 3.11 1.70 0.56
C VAL A 337 1.90 2.30 1.30
N PRO A 338 0.81 1.56 1.56
CA PRO A 338 -0.37 2.14 2.20
C PRO A 338 -0.21 2.41 3.72
N ILE A 339 0.95 2.05 4.31
CA ILE A 339 1.35 2.47 5.66
C ILE A 339 1.94 3.89 5.64
N THR A 340 2.52 4.32 4.51
CA THR A 340 3.19 5.63 4.40
C THR A 340 2.29 6.81 4.75
N PRO A 341 0.99 6.88 4.37
CA PRO A 341 0.12 8.01 4.73
C PRO A 341 -0.06 8.12 6.25
N VAL A 342 -0.11 6.99 6.96
CA VAL A 342 -0.17 6.97 8.44
C VAL A 342 1.08 7.59 9.04
N LEU A 343 2.27 7.20 8.56
CA LEU A 343 3.54 7.71 9.07
C LEU A 343 3.71 9.21 8.78
N TYR A 344 3.37 9.68 7.58
CA TYR A 344 3.37 11.11 7.26
C TYR A 344 2.47 11.92 8.21
N VAL A 345 1.25 11.45 8.46
CA VAL A 345 0.31 12.10 9.38
C VAL A 345 0.86 12.15 10.81
N LEU A 346 1.49 11.09 11.30
CA LEU A 346 2.11 11.06 12.62
C LEU A 346 3.29 12.05 12.74
N ILE A 347 4.10 12.17 11.68
CA ILE A 347 5.22 13.13 11.63
C ILE A 347 4.70 14.57 11.62
N LEU A 348 3.68 14.87 10.81
CA LEU A 348 3.07 16.21 10.79
C LEU A 348 2.50 16.58 12.17
N GLN A 349 1.79 15.67 12.82
CA GLN A 349 1.24 15.88 14.17
C GLN A 349 2.30 16.12 15.23
N TYR A 350 3.45 15.45 15.12
CA TYR A 350 4.57 15.71 16.01
C TYR A 350 5.05 17.15 15.88
N TYR A 351 5.28 17.62 14.66
CA TYR A 351 5.72 19.00 14.46
C TYR A 351 4.65 20.04 14.78
N GLU A 352 3.37 19.71 14.63
CA GLU A 352 2.28 20.60 15.02
C GLU A 352 2.35 20.95 16.52
N LYS A 353 2.72 19.97 17.36
CA LYS A 353 2.86 20.15 18.81
C LYS A 353 4.17 20.85 19.18
N GLU A 354 5.26 20.49 18.52
CA GLU A 354 6.61 20.97 18.85
C GLU A 354 6.91 22.36 18.26
N ASN A 355 6.50 22.61 17.02
CA ASN A 355 6.81 23.84 16.29
C ASN A 355 5.82 24.09 15.14
N VAL A 356 4.82 24.94 15.41
CA VAL A 356 3.76 25.31 14.45
C VAL A 356 4.31 25.87 13.14
N LYS A 357 5.35 26.71 13.17
CA LYS A 357 5.95 27.27 11.93
C LYS A 357 6.54 26.16 11.07
N LYS A 358 7.27 25.23 11.70
CA LYS A 358 7.86 24.07 11.01
C LYS A 358 6.78 23.11 10.50
N HIS A 359 5.70 22.92 11.24
CA HIS A 359 4.54 22.15 10.79
C HIS A 359 3.91 22.73 9.52
N HIS A 360 3.60 24.03 9.48
CA HIS A 360 3.04 24.66 8.28
C HIS A 360 3.97 24.52 7.07
N PHE A 361 5.27 24.72 7.27
CA PHE A 361 6.27 24.53 6.22
C PHE A 361 6.30 23.08 5.70
N LEU A 362 6.33 22.10 6.60
CA LEU A 362 6.33 20.68 6.22
C LEU A 362 5.02 20.24 5.56
N LEU A 363 3.88 20.78 6.00
CA LEU A 363 2.58 20.53 5.37
C LEU A 363 2.58 21.05 3.93
N LEU A 364 3.08 22.28 3.70
CA LEU A 364 3.21 22.85 2.35
C LEU A 364 4.14 22.00 1.47
N LEU A 365 5.32 21.64 1.98
CA LEU A 365 6.25 20.77 1.24
C LEU A 365 5.62 19.41 0.92
N PHE A 366 4.88 18.83 1.85
CA PHE A 366 4.19 17.57 1.63
C PHE A 366 3.12 17.69 0.53
N VAL A 367 2.34 18.77 0.52
CA VAL A 367 1.34 19.05 -0.52
C VAL A 367 1.99 19.22 -1.89
N ILE A 368 3.05 20.03 -1.99
CA ILE A 368 3.81 20.23 -3.23
C ILE A 368 4.38 18.88 -3.72
N PHE A 369 4.95 18.10 -2.80
CA PHE A 369 5.46 16.77 -3.10
C PHE A 369 4.37 15.85 -3.65
N GLN A 370 3.21 15.77 -3.01
CA GLN A 370 2.10 14.93 -3.48
C GLN A 370 1.65 15.32 -4.90
N ILE A 371 1.51 16.62 -5.17
CA ILE A 371 1.12 17.11 -6.50
C ILE A 371 2.18 16.73 -7.53
N ALA A 372 3.44 17.11 -7.30
CA ALA A 372 4.53 16.84 -8.24
C ALA A 372 4.74 15.33 -8.48
N PHE A 373 4.74 14.55 -7.40
CA PHE A 373 4.89 13.11 -7.47
C PHE A 373 3.73 12.45 -8.22
N SER A 374 2.48 12.85 -7.95
CA SER A 374 1.31 12.31 -8.65
C SER A 374 1.32 12.64 -10.15
N ILE A 375 1.76 13.85 -10.54
CA ILE A 375 1.88 14.26 -11.95
C ILE A 375 2.91 13.40 -12.69
N GLU A 376 4.04 13.11 -12.03
CA GLU A 376 5.10 12.30 -12.61
C GLU A 376 4.79 10.79 -12.58
N THR A 377 3.98 10.32 -11.63
CA THR A 377 3.67 8.89 -11.44
C THR A 377 2.22 8.55 -11.75
N PHE A 378 1.31 8.74 -10.80
CA PHE A 378 -0.12 8.38 -10.88
C PHE A 378 -0.75 8.80 -12.21
N TRP A 379 -0.70 10.09 -12.55
CA TRP A 379 -1.34 10.64 -13.75
C TRP A 379 -0.64 10.30 -15.07
N ARG A 380 0.50 9.62 -15.01
CA ARG A 380 1.23 9.08 -16.17
C ARG A 380 1.23 7.55 -16.19
N ALA A 381 0.59 6.91 -15.21
CA ALA A 381 0.61 5.47 -15.08
C ALA A 381 -0.06 4.84 -16.31
N PRO A 382 0.59 3.88 -16.99
CA PRO A 382 -0.01 3.18 -18.12
C PRO A 382 -1.34 2.52 -17.78
N LEU A 383 -1.56 2.16 -16.50
CA LEU A 383 -2.81 1.64 -15.98
C LEU A 383 -3.99 2.60 -16.16
N ILE A 384 -3.76 3.92 -16.07
CA ILE A 384 -4.82 4.91 -16.27
C ILE A 384 -5.30 4.91 -17.72
N ASP A 385 -4.40 4.77 -18.69
CA ASP A 385 -4.74 4.73 -20.12
C ASP A 385 -5.64 3.52 -20.44
N LEU A 386 -5.38 2.38 -19.79
CA LEU A 386 -6.19 1.16 -19.95
C LEU A 386 -7.58 1.26 -19.33
N VAL A 387 -7.75 2.07 -18.28
CA VAL A 387 -9.02 2.18 -17.55
C VAL A 387 -9.85 3.40 -17.94
N TYR A 388 -9.21 4.40 -18.57
CA TYR A 388 -9.80 5.61 -19.14
C TYR A 388 -9.28 5.87 -20.57
N PRO A 389 -9.64 5.01 -21.54
CA PRO A 389 -9.08 5.06 -22.90
C PRO A 389 -9.57 6.22 -23.78
N TYR A 390 -10.58 6.99 -23.33
CA TYR A 390 -11.22 8.07 -24.11
C TYR A 390 -11.45 9.32 -23.28
#